data_AF-A0A7C9P812-F1
#
_entry.id   AF-A0A7C9P812-F1
#
_cell.length_a   1.000
_cell.length_b   1.000
_cell.length_c   1.000
_cell.angle_alpha   90.00
_cell.angle_beta   90.00
_cell.angle_gamma   90.00
#
_symmetry.space_group_name_H-M   'P 1'
#
loop_
_entity.id
_entity.type
_entity.pdbx_description
1 polymer ?
#
loop_
_entity_poly.entity_id
_entity_poly.type
_entity_poly.pdbx_seq_one_letter_code
_entity_poly.pdbx_strand_id
1 'polypeptide(L)'
;MNELTRAGTAAQSLSLAQGRLAALSWGRANAPTWVALHGWLDNAASFTRLAPLLVKALNIRIVAIDFRGHGHSAHASAGSDYALWDYTHDVLDTMESLGVEKATLLAHSMGAAVACLVASALPERVEKLILLDGLGALNTPAEETTGQLRKGLVAYRRPLSRAPRYPDVESAVAARVAGGVTPLDSITATPLVERNTQATADGHVQMRTDSRLLKPSLVRFTPQQVLALLAEIQAPVLLIEGELGILGDRVWAEKARQAVPQLTRHVLAGGHHLHLEPQAVRHVAEIIQHQV
;
A
#
# COMPACT_ATOMS: atom_id res chain seq x y z
N MET A 1 -6.25 30.46 -17.48
CA MET A 1 -5.93 29.29 -16.61
C MET A 1 -4.46 28.94 -16.90
N ASN A 2 -3.54 29.31 -16.01
CA ASN A 2 -2.09 29.37 -16.29
C ASN A 2 -1.43 27.98 -16.31
N GLU A 3 -0.40 27.79 -17.14
CA GLU A 3 0.38 26.53 -17.21
C GLU A 3 1.01 26.11 -15.88
N LEU A 4 1.25 27.07 -14.97
CA LEU A 4 1.75 26.85 -13.62
C LEU A 4 0.77 26.05 -12.72
N THR A 5 -0.55 26.05 -12.98
CA THR A 5 -1.49 25.19 -12.25
C THR A 5 -1.61 23.77 -12.81
N ARG A 6 -1.05 23.48 -14.00
CA ARG A 6 -0.97 22.11 -14.55
C ARG A 6 0.27 21.34 -14.08
N ALA A 7 1.32 22.03 -13.64
CA ALA A 7 2.65 21.46 -13.41
C ALA A 7 2.80 20.55 -12.16
N GLY A 8 1.72 20.16 -11.48
CA GLY A 8 1.80 19.36 -10.23
C GLY A 8 0.87 18.16 -10.13
N THR A 9 -0.05 17.95 -11.08
CA THR A 9 -1.09 16.90 -10.96
C THR A 9 -0.82 15.65 -11.78
N ALA A 10 0.12 15.71 -12.73
CA ALA A 10 0.55 14.52 -13.48
C ALA A 10 1.61 13.75 -12.66
N ALA A 11 1.54 12.42 -12.70
CA ALA A 11 2.51 11.58 -12.02
C ALA A 11 3.89 11.66 -12.71
N GLN A 12 4.94 11.84 -11.93
CA GLN A 12 6.34 11.76 -12.38
C GLN A 12 6.99 10.50 -11.83
N SER A 13 7.69 9.75 -12.67
CA SER A 13 8.47 8.59 -12.19
C SER A 13 9.69 9.05 -11.40
N LEU A 14 9.93 8.41 -10.26
CA LEU A 14 11.12 8.62 -9.45
C LEU A 14 11.82 7.29 -9.18
N SER A 15 13.13 7.39 -8.96
CA SER A 15 13.99 6.30 -8.55
C SER A 15 14.60 6.65 -7.20
N LEU A 16 14.49 5.73 -6.24
CA LEU A 16 14.86 5.90 -4.83
C LEU A 16 15.74 4.72 -4.40
N ALA A 17 16.40 4.86 -3.24
CA ALA A 17 17.25 3.82 -2.65
C ALA A 17 18.25 3.23 -3.67
N GLN A 18 18.99 4.12 -4.34
CA GLN A 18 19.98 3.79 -5.37
C GLN A 18 19.42 2.92 -6.51
N GLY A 19 18.17 3.13 -6.89
CA GLY A 19 17.53 2.40 -7.99
C GLY A 19 16.73 1.17 -7.57
N ARG A 20 16.78 0.78 -6.30
CA ARG A 20 16.05 -0.38 -5.80
C ARG A 20 14.54 -0.14 -5.76
N LEU A 21 14.12 1.08 -5.44
CA LEU A 21 12.71 1.44 -5.32
C LEU A 21 12.29 2.39 -6.44
N ALA A 22 11.24 2.03 -7.16
CA ALA A 22 10.55 2.91 -8.08
C ALA A 22 9.39 3.61 -7.35
N ALA A 23 9.07 4.82 -7.78
CA ALA A 23 7.97 5.59 -7.21
C ALA A 23 7.25 6.43 -8.27
N LEU A 24 6.04 6.87 -7.94
CA LEU A 24 5.33 7.95 -8.60
C LEU A 24 5.26 9.15 -7.66
N SER A 25 5.51 10.34 -8.20
CA SER A 25 5.45 11.61 -7.46
C SER A 25 4.44 12.55 -8.08
N TRP A 26 3.66 13.20 -7.21
CA TRP A 26 2.77 14.29 -7.55
C TRP A 26 3.12 15.50 -6.68
N GLY A 27 2.92 16.71 -7.21
CA GLY A 27 3.24 17.95 -6.51
C GLY A 27 4.68 18.44 -6.73
N ARG A 28 4.95 19.65 -6.24
CA ARG A 28 6.24 20.32 -6.43
C ARG A 28 7.31 19.67 -5.54
N ALA A 29 8.53 19.53 -6.05
CA ALA A 29 9.63 18.86 -5.35
C ALA A 29 9.93 19.44 -3.96
N ASN A 30 9.71 20.75 -3.77
CA ASN A 30 9.97 21.49 -2.53
C ASN A 30 8.76 21.68 -1.61
N ALA A 31 7.63 21.03 -1.89
CA ALA A 31 6.47 21.03 -1.00
C ALA A 31 6.66 20.02 0.16
N PRO A 32 5.95 20.19 1.30
CA PRO A 32 5.92 19.17 2.35
C PRO A 32 5.57 17.80 1.77
N THR A 33 6.38 16.78 2.07
CA THR A 33 6.32 15.49 1.38
C THR A 33 5.65 14.43 2.25
N TRP A 34 4.62 13.81 1.68
CA TRP A 34 3.97 12.62 2.22
C TRP A 34 4.48 11.38 1.46
N VAL A 35 4.62 10.27 2.17
CA VAL A 35 4.98 8.98 1.58
C VAL A 35 3.74 8.11 1.50
N ALA A 36 3.45 7.56 0.32
CA ALA A 36 2.27 6.75 0.08
C ALA A 36 2.59 5.27 -0.17
N LEU A 37 1.85 4.37 0.49
CA LEU A 37 2.16 2.94 0.63
C LEU A 37 0.97 2.08 0.17
N HIS A 38 1.16 1.28 -0.88
CA HIS A 38 0.06 0.50 -1.49
C HIS A 38 -0.21 -0.85 -0.81
N GLY A 39 -1.34 -1.47 -1.17
CA GLY A 39 -1.73 -2.82 -0.73
C GLY A 39 -0.94 -3.95 -1.40
N TRP A 40 -1.13 -5.18 -0.91
CA TRP A 40 -0.45 -6.37 -1.44
C TRP A 40 -0.82 -6.63 -2.91
N LEU A 41 0.18 -6.91 -3.76
CA LEU A 41 0.06 -7.10 -5.21
C LEU A 41 -0.37 -5.88 -6.04
N ASP A 42 -0.58 -4.73 -5.40
CA ASP A 42 -0.79 -3.46 -6.08
C ASP A 42 0.57 -2.79 -6.39
N ASN A 43 0.56 -1.47 -6.57
CA ASN A 43 1.74 -0.64 -6.83
C ASN A 43 1.38 0.84 -6.60
N ALA A 44 2.33 1.76 -6.82
CA ALA A 44 2.16 3.20 -6.66
C ALA A 44 0.98 3.79 -7.47
N ALA A 45 0.51 3.11 -8.53
CA ALA A 45 -0.65 3.56 -9.28
C ALA A 45 -1.96 3.51 -8.48
N SER A 46 -1.95 2.86 -7.31
CA SER A 46 -3.04 2.86 -6.33
C SER A 46 -3.46 4.27 -5.90
N PHE A 47 -2.55 5.25 -6.02
CA PHE A 47 -2.80 6.63 -5.63
C PHE A 47 -3.08 7.57 -6.82
N THR A 48 -3.19 7.07 -8.04
CA THR A 48 -3.33 7.89 -9.26
C THR A 48 -4.57 8.77 -9.28
N ARG A 49 -5.66 8.38 -8.59
CA ARG A 49 -6.86 9.22 -8.46
C ARG A 49 -6.85 10.12 -7.23
N LEU A 50 -6.36 9.63 -6.09
CA LEU A 50 -6.36 10.39 -4.83
C LEU A 50 -5.26 11.46 -4.78
N ALA A 51 -4.03 11.13 -5.18
CA ALA A 51 -2.88 12.01 -5.01
C ALA A 51 -3.04 13.38 -5.70
N PRO A 52 -3.52 13.47 -6.96
CA PRO A 52 -3.74 14.76 -7.61
C PRO A 52 -4.73 15.67 -6.88
N LEU A 53 -5.76 15.08 -6.23
CA LEU A 53 -6.76 15.84 -5.47
C LEU A 53 -6.12 16.45 -4.21
N LEU A 54 -5.38 15.64 -3.45
CA LEU A 54 -4.71 16.07 -2.22
C LEU A 54 -3.59 17.07 -2.48
N VAL A 55 -2.75 16.83 -3.49
CA VAL A 55 -1.67 17.77 -3.89
C VAL A 55 -2.25 19.14 -4.23
N LYS A 56 -3.36 19.17 -5.00
CA LYS A 56 -4.00 20.42 -5.38
C LYS A 56 -4.61 21.15 -4.17
N ALA A 57 -5.26 20.42 -3.26
CA ALA A 57 -5.96 21.01 -2.13
C ALA A 57 -5.02 21.47 -1.02
N LEU A 58 -3.95 20.71 -0.75
CA LEU A 58 -3.08 20.90 0.41
C LEU A 58 -1.72 21.50 0.07
N ASN A 59 -1.40 21.68 -1.22
CA ASN A 59 -0.10 22.18 -1.69
C ASN A 59 1.08 21.34 -1.14
N ILE A 60 0.90 20.03 -1.10
CA ILE A 60 1.89 19.02 -0.66
C ILE A 60 2.52 18.32 -1.86
N ARG A 61 3.53 17.50 -1.58
CA ARG A 61 4.06 16.48 -2.50
C ARG A 61 3.67 15.10 -1.97
N ILE A 62 3.20 14.22 -2.85
CA ILE A 62 2.96 12.81 -2.52
C ILE A 62 3.93 11.97 -3.32
N VAL A 63 4.72 11.14 -2.64
CA VAL A 63 5.59 10.14 -3.25
C VAL A 63 5.05 8.76 -2.91
N ALA A 64 4.38 8.11 -3.87
CA ALA A 64 3.92 6.74 -3.75
C ALA A 64 5.00 5.78 -4.23
N ILE A 65 5.46 4.88 -3.37
CA ILE A 65 6.49 3.91 -3.74
C ILE A 65 5.85 2.65 -4.28
N ASP A 66 6.52 1.96 -5.19
CA ASP A 66 6.31 0.53 -5.38
C ASP A 66 7.14 -0.20 -4.32
N PHE A 67 6.53 -1.03 -3.49
CA PHE A 67 7.29 -1.89 -2.57
C PHE A 67 8.19 -2.85 -3.34
N ARG A 68 9.26 -3.35 -2.70
CA ARG A 68 10.09 -4.42 -3.29
C ARG A 68 9.23 -5.56 -3.84
N GLY A 69 9.59 -6.09 -5.00
CA GLY A 69 8.85 -7.15 -5.69
C GLY A 69 7.55 -6.72 -6.39
N HIS A 70 7.15 -5.45 -6.26
CA HIS A 70 5.94 -4.89 -6.87
C HIS A 70 6.28 -3.84 -7.92
N GLY A 71 5.37 -3.64 -8.88
CA GLY A 71 5.45 -2.59 -9.88
C GLY A 71 6.82 -2.54 -10.57
N HIS A 72 7.48 -1.39 -10.49
CA HIS A 72 8.77 -1.14 -11.12
C HIS A 72 9.96 -1.24 -10.16
N SER A 73 9.72 -1.54 -8.88
CA SER A 73 10.80 -1.77 -7.91
C SER A 73 11.52 -3.08 -8.16
N ALA A 74 12.78 -3.15 -7.73
CA ALA A 74 13.55 -4.36 -7.81
C ALA A 74 12.92 -5.49 -6.98
N HIS A 75 13.12 -6.72 -7.43
CA HIS A 75 12.78 -7.90 -6.67
C HIS A 75 13.81 -8.10 -5.55
N ALA A 76 13.42 -8.77 -4.46
CA ALA A 76 14.35 -9.19 -3.42
C ALA A 76 15.45 -10.09 -4.02
N SER A 77 16.65 -10.06 -3.44
CA SER A 77 17.76 -10.93 -3.86
C SER A 77 17.36 -12.41 -3.83
N ALA A 78 18.07 -13.24 -4.60
CA ALA A 78 17.89 -14.68 -4.54
C ALA A 78 18.15 -15.19 -3.10
N GLY A 79 17.28 -16.07 -2.60
CA GLY A 79 17.35 -16.58 -1.24
C GLY A 79 16.71 -15.69 -0.16
N SER A 80 16.24 -14.49 -0.53
CA SER A 80 15.45 -13.63 0.34
C SER A 80 13.95 -13.79 0.09
N ASP A 81 13.17 -13.65 1.16
CA ASP A 81 11.71 -13.66 1.15
C ASP A 81 11.16 -12.24 1.30
N TYR A 82 9.83 -12.12 1.45
CA TYR A 82 9.12 -10.85 1.65
C TYR A 82 8.41 -10.86 3.00
N ALA A 83 9.17 -10.74 4.08
CA ALA A 83 8.58 -10.58 5.40
C ALA A 83 7.97 -9.18 5.54
N LEU A 84 6.95 -9.03 6.40
CA LEU A 84 6.25 -7.76 6.53
C LEU A 84 7.18 -6.61 6.99
N TRP A 85 8.14 -6.91 7.86
CA TRP A 85 9.15 -5.95 8.32
C TRP A 85 10.21 -5.61 7.26
N ASP A 86 10.34 -6.38 6.17
CA ASP A 86 11.22 -5.98 5.08
C ASP A 86 10.72 -4.72 4.38
N TYR A 87 9.39 -4.52 4.35
CA TYR A 87 8.78 -3.31 3.79
C TYR A 87 8.96 -2.08 4.68
N THR A 88 9.18 -2.22 6.00
CA THR A 88 9.46 -1.05 6.84
C THR A 88 10.79 -0.41 6.47
N HIS A 89 11.79 -1.23 6.10
CA HIS A 89 13.04 -0.72 5.52
C HIS A 89 12.82 0.01 4.21
N ASP A 90 11.92 -0.46 3.31
CA ASP A 90 11.61 0.29 2.08
C ASP A 90 11.04 1.69 2.37
N VAL A 91 10.23 1.83 3.43
CA VAL A 91 9.72 3.14 3.86
C VAL A 91 10.86 4.03 4.38
N LEU A 92 11.74 3.49 5.22
CA LEU A 92 12.85 4.25 5.79
C LEU A 92 13.86 4.68 4.72
N ASP A 93 14.23 3.77 3.82
CA ASP A 93 15.13 4.05 2.69
C ASP A 93 14.53 5.12 1.74
N THR A 94 13.21 5.10 1.58
CA THR A 94 12.47 6.11 0.83
C THR A 94 12.57 7.47 1.49
N MET A 95 12.31 7.54 2.79
CA MET A 95 12.42 8.78 3.57
C MET A 95 13.84 9.35 3.51
N GLU A 96 14.87 8.50 3.67
CA GLU A 96 16.28 8.89 3.54
C GLU A 96 16.61 9.40 2.14
N SER A 97 16.16 8.70 1.09
CA SER A 97 16.37 9.13 -0.31
C SER A 97 15.73 10.49 -0.63
N LEU A 98 14.64 10.82 0.07
CA LEU A 98 13.93 12.09 -0.08
C LEU A 98 14.48 13.19 0.84
N GLY A 99 15.39 12.86 1.77
CA GLY A 99 15.87 13.77 2.80
C GLY A 99 14.79 14.17 3.81
N VAL A 100 13.82 13.29 4.07
CA VAL A 100 12.69 13.55 4.97
C VAL A 100 12.91 12.80 6.29
N GLU A 101 13.11 13.55 7.37
CA GLU A 101 13.30 12.95 8.69
C GLU A 101 11.97 12.44 9.28
N LYS A 102 10.89 13.21 9.12
CA LYS A 102 9.56 12.89 9.64
C LYS A 102 8.50 13.15 8.57
N ALA A 103 7.59 12.20 8.34
CA ALA A 103 6.62 12.28 7.25
C ALA A 103 5.20 11.89 7.68
N THR A 104 4.20 12.43 6.99
CA THR A 104 2.87 11.82 6.95
C THR A 104 2.90 10.58 6.06
N LEU A 105 2.37 9.46 6.56
CA LEU A 105 2.24 8.21 5.79
C LEU A 105 0.78 8.04 5.34
N LEU A 106 0.57 7.97 4.02
CA LEU A 106 -0.73 7.71 3.38
C LEU A 106 -0.76 6.26 2.89
N ALA A 107 -1.48 5.37 3.58
CA ALA A 107 -1.23 3.95 3.47
C ALA A 107 -2.51 3.14 3.28
N HIS A 108 -2.50 2.23 2.30
CA HIS A 108 -3.65 1.38 1.97
C HIS A 108 -3.37 -0.08 2.33
N SER A 109 -4.32 -0.76 2.98
CA SER A 109 -4.30 -2.21 3.16
C SER A 109 -2.99 -2.75 3.77
N MET A 110 -2.21 -3.58 3.04
CA MET A 110 -0.88 -4.02 3.48
C MET A 110 0.05 -2.84 3.80
N GLY A 111 0.02 -1.77 3.00
CA GLY A 111 0.76 -0.55 3.27
C GLY A 111 0.36 0.07 4.61
N ALA A 112 -0.92 0.00 4.99
CA ALA A 112 -1.39 0.47 6.31
C ALA A 112 -0.81 -0.39 7.45
N ALA A 113 -0.73 -1.70 7.28
CA ALA A 113 -0.05 -2.58 8.24
C ALA A 113 1.43 -2.20 8.41
N VAL A 114 2.15 -1.96 7.31
CA VAL A 114 3.56 -1.51 7.32
C VAL A 114 3.68 -0.15 8.00
N ALA A 115 2.79 0.80 7.70
CA ALA A 115 2.77 2.13 8.31
C ALA A 115 2.57 2.06 9.84
N CYS A 116 1.66 1.19 10.32
CA CYS A 116 1.48 0.95 11.75
C CYS A 116 2.76 0.42 12.41
N LEU A 117 3.50 -0.48 11.76
CA LEU A 117 4.78 -0.98 12.29
C LEU A 117 5.82 0.13 12.38
N VAL A 118 5.96 0.96 11.34
CA VAL A 118 6.89 2.10 11.38
C VAL A 118 6.50 3.09 12.47
N ALA A 119 5.23 3.48 12.56
CA ALA A 119 4.77 4.48 13.52
C ALA A 119 4.82 4.02 14.98
N SER A 120 4.67 2.73 15.22
CA SER A 120 4.78 2.16 16.58
C SER A 120 6.24 2.00 17.01
N ALA A 121 7.10 1.52 16.13
CA ALA A 121 8.50 1.25 16.47
C ALA A 121 9.39 2.51 16.40
N LEU A 122 9.05 3.48 15.55
CA LEU A 122 9.82 4.70 15.27
C LEU A 122 8.89 5.93 15.25
N PRO A 123 8.23 6.25 16.39
CA PRO A 123 7.24 7.33 16.46
C PRO A 123 7.81 8.70 16.07
N GLU A 124 9.11 8.93 16.25
CA GLU A 124 9.80 10.15 15.85
C GLU A 124 9.83 10.36 14.33
N ARG A 125 9.67 9.28 13.55
CA ARG A 125 9.70 9.31 12.07
C ARG A 125 8.33 9.56 11.44
N VAL A 126 7.24 9.49 12.21
CA VAL A 126 5.88 9.60 11.67
C VAL A 126 5.16 10.82 12.23
N GLU A 127 4.70 11.69 11.34
CA GLU A 127 3.94 12.89 11.70
C GLU A 127 2.45 12.60 11.90
N LYS A 128 1.85 11.94 10.91
CA LYS A 128 0.44 11.51 10.91
C LYS A 128 0.34 10.19 10.15
N LEU A 129 -0.63 9.36 10.52
CA LEU A 129 -1.03 8.19 9.74
C LEU A 129 -2.39 8.42 9.11
N ILE A 130 -2.46 8.27 7.78
CA ILE A 130 -3.72 8.26 7.04
C ILE A 130 -3.88 6.86 6.47
N LEU A 131 -4.75 6.07 7.07
CA LEU A 131 -4.96 4.66 6.75
C LEU A 131 -6.23 4.49 5.92
N LEU A 132 -6.09 3.83 4.78
CA LEU A 132 -7.14 3.55 3.83
C LEU A 132 -7.45 2.05 3.88
N ASP A 133 -8.60 1.72 4.48
CA ASP A 133 -9.15 0.38 4.60
C ASP A 133 -8.14 -0.69 5.07
N GLY A 134 -7.36 -0.37 6.11
CA GLY A 134 -6.39 -1.28 6.71
C GLY A 134 -5.93 -0.78 8.07
N LEU A 135 -5.77 -1.69 9.03
CA LEU A 135 -5.28 -1.38 10.37
C LEU A 135 -4.61 -2.60 11.00
N GLY A 136 -3.37 -2.42 11.46
CA GLY A 136 -2.58 -3.47 12.10
C GLY A 136 -2.10 -4.58 11.15
N ALA A 137 -1.12 -5.34 11.60
CA ALA A 137 -0.56 -6.44 10.81
C ALA A 137 -1.49 -7.66 10.77
N LEU A 138 -1.38 -8.43 9.67
CA LEU A 138 -1.97 -9.75 9.58
C LEU A 138 -1.39 -10.64 10.70
N ASN A 139 -2.26 -11.28 11.46
CA ASN A 139 -1.90 -12.04 12.65
C ASN A 139 -2.38 -13.50 12.58
N THR A 140 -1.82 -14.33 13.45
CA THR A 140 -2.20 -15.72 13.67
C THR A 140 -2.22 -16.00 15.18
N PRO A 141 -3.30 -16.59 15.73
CA PRO A 141 -3.34 -16.99 17.14
C PRO A 141 -2.13 -17.87 17.51
N ALA A 142 -1.65 -17.76 18.75
CA ALA A 142 -0.42 -18.42 19.17
C ALA A 142 -0.49 -19.95 18.98
N GLU A 143 -1.65 -20.53 19.26
CA GLU A 143 -1.99 -21.95 19.09
C GLU A 143 -1.93 -22.43 17.62
N GLU A 144 -2.08 -21.53 16.64
CA GLU A 144 -2.03 -21.85 15.21
C GLU A 144 -0.64 -21.67 14.59
N THR A 145 0.34 -21.19 15.37
CA THR A 145 1.71 -20.87 14.89
C THR A 145 2.36 -22.04 14.15
N THR A 146 2.25 -23.26 14.69
CA THR A 146 2.80 -24.47 14.06
C THR A 146 2.17 -24.74 12.70
N GLY A 147 0.86 -24.52 12.57
CA GLY A 147 0.12 -24.67 11.32
C GLY A 147 0.55 -23.64 10.28
N GLN A 148 0.71 -22.38 10.68
CA GLN A 148 1.19 -21.31 9.82
C GLN A 148 2.62 -21.56 9.33
N LEU A 149 3.53 -21.97 10.23
CA LEU A 149 4.89 -22.32 9.87
C LEU A 149 4.94 -23.48 8.88
N ARG A 150 4.17 -24.56 9.14
CA ARG A 150 4.05 -25.69 8.22
C ARG A 150 3.58 -25.23 6.83
N LYS A 151 2.54 -24.38 6.77
CA LYS A 151 2.01 -23.84 5.51
C LYS A 151 3.07 -23.08 4.73
N GLY A 152 3.84 -22.22 5.40
CA GLY A 152 4.99 -21.51 4.84
C GLY A 152 6.04 -22.48 4.29
N LEU A 153 6.60 -23.34 5.15
CA LEU A 153 7.68 -24.26 4.78
C LEU A 153 7.31 -25.15 3.58
N VAL A 154 6.10 -25.71 3.57
CA VAL A 154 5.63 -26.53 2.45
C VAL A 154 5.52 -25.70 1.16
N ALA A 155 5.01 -24.47 1.24
CA ALA A 155 4.88 -23.61 0.08
C ALA A 155 6.26 -23.20 -0.49
N TYR A 156 7.23 -22.88 0.35
CA TYR A 156 8.58 -22.49 -0.08
C TYR A 156 9.39 -23.62 -0.73
N ARG A 157 9.08 -24.89 -0.43
CA ARG A 157 9.67 -26.05 -1.13
C ARG A 157 9.11 -26.28 -2.54
N ARG A 158 7.97 -25.66 -2.89
CA ARG A 158 7.39 -25.78 -4.23
C ARG A 158 8.09 -24.83 -5.20
N PRO A 159 8.31 -25.23 -6.47
CA PRO A 159 8.81 -24.35 -7.51
C PRO A 159 8.02 -23.04 -7.59
N LEU A 160 8.68 -21.96 -7.96
CA LEU A 160 8.01 -20.70 -8.23
C LEU A 160 7.16 -20.83 -9.50
N SER A 161 5.95 -20.29 -9.44
CA SER A 161 5.13 -20.12 -10.63
C SER A 161 5.83 -19.16 -11.58
N ARG A 162 5.62 -19.36 -12.90
CA ARG A 162 6.05 -18.37 -13.88
C ARG A 162 5.17 -17.12 -13.74
N ALA A 163 5.76 -15.95 -13.97
CA ALA A 163 5.01 -14.70 -14.03
C ALA A 163 3.89 -14.82 -15.08
N PRO A 164 2.62 -14.53 -14.71
CA PRO A 164 1.51 -14.59 -15.65
C PRO A 164 1.75 -13.73 -16.88
N ARG A 165 1.26 -14.21 -18.03
CA ARG A 165 1.40 -13.56 -19.34
C ARG A 165 0.06 -13.57 -20.03
N TYR A 166 -0.29 -12.44 -20.64
CA TYR A 166 -1.59 -12.20 -21.27
C TYR A 166 -1.41 -11.62 -22.68
N PRO A 167 -2.38 -11.78 -23.59
CA PRO A 167 -2.33 -11.17 -24.93
C PRO A 167 -2.16 -9.65 -24.89
N ASP A 168 -2.81 -8.98 -23.94
CA ASP A 168 -2.83 -7.53 -23.81
C ASP A 168 -3.17 -7.12 -22.36
N VAL A 169 -3.10 -5.82 -22.10
CA VAL A 169 -3.43 -5.23 -20.78
C VAL A 169 -4.89 -5.48 -20.42
N GLU A 170 -5.81 -5.43 -21.40
CA GLU A 170 -7.24 -5.64 -21.15
C GLU A 170 -7.52 -7.05 -20.60
N SER A 171 -6.89 -8.06 -21.18
CA SER A 171 -6.93 -9.45 -20.70
C SER A 171 -6.34 -9.59 -19.29
N ALA A 172 -5.26 -8.87 -18.99
CA ALA A 172 -4.67 -8.84 -17.66
C ALA A 172 -5.60 -8.14 -16.64
N VAL A 173 -6.30 -7.07 -17.04
CA VAL A 173 -7.32 -6.39 -16.23
C VAL A 173 -8.48 -7.33 -15.94
N ALA A 174 -9.01 -8.02 -16.97
CA ALA A 174 -10.07 -9.00 -16.79
C ALA A 174 -9.66 -10.11 -15.80
N ALA A 175 -8.42 -10.59 -15.89
CA ALA A 175 -7.89 -11.57 -14.93
C ALA A 175 -7.80 -11.01 -13.49
N ARG A 176 -7.39 -9.75 -13.32
CA ARG A 176 -7.33 -9.09 -12.00
C ARG A 176 -8.72 -8.88 -11.38
N VAL A 177 -9.72 -8.56 -12.20
CA VAL A 177 -11.12 -8.42 -11.79
C VAL A 177 -11.70 -9.77 -11.38
N ALA A 178 -11.44 -10.83 -12.16
CA ALA A 178 -11.98 -12.17 -11.88
C ALA A 178 -11.29 -12.90 -10.71
N GLY A 179 -9.98 -12.68 -10.52
CA GLY A 179 -9.16 -13.44 -9.57
C GLY A 179 -8.76 -12.69 -8.28
N GLY A 180 -9.25 -11.46 -8.10
CA GLY A 180 -8.91 -10.63 -6.94
C GLY A 180 -9.44 -11.18 -5.62
N VAL A 181 -8.66 -11.04 -4.54
CA VAL A 181 -9.10 -11.38 -3.18
C VAL A 181 -10.20 -10.42 -2.70
N THR A 182 -10.10 -9.15 -3.09
CA THR A 182 -11.13 -8.13 -2.88
C THR A 182 -11.78 -7.77 -4.22
N PRO A 183 -13.13 -7.60 -4.27
CA PRO A 183 -13.82 -7.18 -5.48
C PRO A 183 -13.26 -5.85 -6.00
N LEU A 184 -13.07 -5.77 -7.31
CA LEU A 184 -12.54 -4.59 -7.99
C LEU A 184 -13.11 -4.53 -9.40
N ASP A 185 -13.65 -3.39 -9.82
CA ASP A 185 -14.09 -3.19 -11.21
C ASP A 185 -12.89 -2.92 -12.14
N SER A 186 -13.13 -3.01 -13.46
CA SER A 186 -12.07 -2.83 -14.46
C SER A 186 -11.48 -1.41 -14.45
N ILE A 187 -12.29 -0.37 -14.24
CA ILE A 187 -11.87 1.04 -14.23
C ILE A 187 -10.94 1.31 -13.04
N THR A 188 -11.22 0.70 -11.89
CA THR A 188 -10.39 0.78 -10.69
C THR A 188 -9.13 -0.09 -10.83
N ALA A 189 -9.23 -1.27 -11.44
CA ALA A 189 -8.10 -2.19 -11.64
C ALA A 189 -7.09 -1.72 -12.72
N THR A 190 -7.55 -1.03 -13.76
CA THR A 190 -6.73 -0.63 -14.92
C THR A 190 -5.41 0.04 -14.55
N PRO A 191 -5.36 1.13 -13.76
CA PRO A 191 -4.09 1.79 -13.46
C PRO A 191 -3.10 0.87 -12.71
N LEU A 192 -3.61 -0.04 -11.87
CA LEU A 192 -2.77 -1.02 -11.17
C LEU A 192 -2.15 -2.01 -12.15
N VAL A 193 -2.93 -2.52 -13.10
CA VAL A 193 -2.46 -3.53 -14.06
C VAL A 193 -1.53 -2.92 -15.10
N GLU A 194 -1.82 -1.71 -15.60
CA GLU A 194 -0.94 -0.99 -16.53
C GLU A 194 0.47 -0.80 -15.93
N ARG A 195 0.56 -0.35 -14.67
CA ARG A 195 1.85 -0.21 -13.99
C ARG A 195 2.51 -1.55 -13.65
N ASN A 196 1.75 -2.63 -13.55
CA ASN A 196 2.27 -3.94 -13.19
C ASN A 196 2.55 -4.85 -14.40
N THR A 197 2.44 -4.34 -15.62
CA THR A 197 2.70 -5.09 -16.84
C THR A 197 3.92 -4.57 -17.58
N GLN A 198 4.60 -5.46 -18.30
CA GLN A 198 5.65 -5.11 -19.25
C GLN A 198 5.34 -5.73 -20.61
N ALA A 199 5.49 -4.93 -21.67
CA ALA A 199 5.38 -5.44 -23.03
C ALA A 199 6.50 -6.45 -23.31
N THR A 200 6.16 -7.49 -24.05
CA THR A 200 7.08 -8.53 -24.52
C THR A 200 7.29 -8.39 -26.03
N ALA A 201 8.38 -8.96 -26.56
CA ALA A 201 8.78 -8.78 -27.95
C ALA A 201 7.74 -9.26 -28.98
N ASP A 202 6.86 -10.18 -28.58
CA ASP A 202 5.79 -10.74 -29.41
C ASP A 202 4.42 -10.12 -29.12
N GLY A 203 4.41 -8.88 -28.64
CA GLY A 203 3.21 -8.05 -28.48
C GLY A 203 2.33 -8.38 -27.27
N HIS A 204 2.67 -9.40 -26.48
CA HIS A 204 1.96 -9.74 -25.25
C HIS A 204 2.43 -8.89 -24.07
N VAL A 205 1.73 -9.00 -22.94
CA VAL A 205 2.15 -8.41 -21.66
C VAL A 205 2.47 -9.48 -20.61
N GLN A 206 3.48 -9.21 -19.79
CA GLN A 206 3.85 -10.06 -18.66
C GLN A 206 3.75 -9.28 -17.35
N MET A 207 3.26 -9.93 -16.30
CA MET A 207 3.18 -9.33 -14.97
C MET A 207 4.58 -9.16 -14.37
N ARG A 208 4.83 -8.02 -13.73
CA ARG A 208 6.12 -7.67 -13.12
C ARG A 208 6.27 -8.19 -11.69
N THR A 209 5.16 -8.54 -11.04
CA THR A 209 5.11 -9.08 -9.69
C THR A 209 6.04 -10.28 -9.49
N ASP A 210 6.83 -10.22 -8.43
CA ASP A 210 7.61 -11.37 -7.99
C ASP A 210 6.68 -12.49 -7.46
N SER A 211 6.79 -13.69 -8.04
CA SER A 211 5.95 -14.83 -7.66
C SER A 211 6.17 -15.32 -6.22
N ARG A 212 7.26 -14.92 -5.57
CA ARG A 212 7.47 -15.17 -4.12
C ARG A 212 6.48 -14.42 -3.23
N LEU A 213 5.91 -13.31 -3.70
CA LEU A 213 4.89 -12.57 -2.95
C LEU A 213 3.62 -13.39 -2.68
N LEU A 214 3.39 -14.45 -3.45
CA LEU A 214 2.27 -15.38 -3.27
C LEU A 214 2.55 -16.47 -2.23
N LYS A 215 3.78 -16.55 -1.70
CA LYS A 215 4.12 -17.50 -0.65
C LYS A 215 3.56 -17.01 0.68
N PRO A 216 2.91 -17.88 1.48
CA PRO A 216 2.42 -17.50 2.80
C PRO A 216 3.58 -17.20 3.74
N SER A 217 3.38 -16.25 4.66
CA SER A 217 4.34 -15.92 5.71
C SER A 217 4.78 -17.16 6.49
N LEU A 218 6.05 -17.27 6.85
CA LEU A 218 6.52 -18.33 7.74
C LEU A 218 6.04 -18.12 9.18
N VAL A 219 6.11 -16.88 9.64
CA VAL A 219 5.68 -16.45 10.98
C VAL A 219 4.83 -15.19 10.81
N ARG A 220 3.84 -15.04 11.69
CA ARG A 220 3.01 -13.83 11.81
C ARG A 220 2.99 -13.41 13.26
N PHE A 221 2.70 -12.14 13.51
CA PHE A 221 2.43 -11.67 14.85
C PHE A 221 1.22 -12.39 15.43
N THR A 222 1.19 -12.54 16.75
CA THR A 222 -0.04 -12.90 17.46
C THR A 222 -0.98 -11.70 17.52
N PRO A 223 -2.30 -11.90 17.71
CA PRO A 223 -3.23 -10.80 17.96
C PRO A 223 -2.75 -9.85 19.07
N GLN A 224 -2.22 -10.40 20.16
CA GLN A 224 -1.72 -9.65 21.31
C GLN A 224 -0.50 -8.79 20.95
N GLN A 225 0.42 -9.31 20.14
CA GLN A 225 1.56 -8.54 19.66
C GLN A 225 1.13 -7.38 18.76
N VAL A 226 0.14 -7.61 17.88
CA VAL A 226 -0.37 -6.52 17.02
C VAL A 226 -1.06 -5.45 17.85
N LEU A 227 -1.88 -5.81 18.84
CA LEU A 227 -2.52 -4.83 19.72
C LEU A 227 -1.50 -4.03 20.54
N ALA A 228 -0.44 -4.68 21.03
CA ALA A 228 0.64 -3.99 21.74
C ALA A 228 1.35 -2.96 20.84
N LEU A 229 1.63 -3.32 19.58
CA LEU A 229 2.21 -2.39 18.62
C LEU A 229 1.28 -1.22 18.32
N LEU A 230 -0.01 -1.47 18.12
CA LEU A 230 -0.99 -0.41 17.87
C LEU A 230 -1.12 0.58 19.04
N ALA A 231 -1.00 0.10 20.27
CA ALA A 231 -1.04 0.93 21.47
C ALA A 231 0.13 1.90 21.62
N GLU A 232 1.27 1.60 21.00
CA GLU A 232 2.46 2.45 21.01
C GLU A 232 2.45 3.53 19.91
N ILE A 233 1.43 3.57 19.05
CA ILE A 233 1.33 4.61 18.01
C ILE A 233 1.04 5.97 18.68
N GLN A 234 2.00 6.89 18.58
CA GLN A 234 1.90 8.24 19.14
C GLN A 234 1.32 9.26 18.15
N ALA A 235 1.51 9.05 16.85
CA ALA A 235 1.03 9.94 15.81
C ALA A 235 -0.52 9.91 15.72
N PRO A 236 -1.18 11.03 15.42
CA PRO A 236 -2.61 11.03 15.11
C PRO A 236 -2.92 10.10 13.93
N VAL A 237 -3.96 9.30 14.05
CA VAL A 237 -4.39 8.32 13.05
C VAL A 237 -5.76 8.69 12.49
N LEU A 238 -5.83 8.91 11.19
CA LEU A 238 -7.07 8.99 10.43
C LEU A 238 -7.28 7.65 9.71
N LEU A 239 -8.33 6.93 10.08
CA LEU A 239 -8.74 5.68 9.44
C LEU A 239 -10.00 5.92 8.59
N ILE A 240 -9.89 5.65 7.29
CA ILE A 240 -11.02 5.73 6.34
C ILE A 240 -11.30 4.32 5.82
N GLU A 241 -12.48 3.79 6.12
CA GLU A 241 -12.92 2.44 5.76
C GLU A 241 -13.97 2.50 4.64
N GLY A 242 -13.98 1.49 3.78
CA GLY A 242 -15.10 1.24 2.87
C GLY A 242 -16.19 0.42 3.56
N GLU A 243 -17.46 0.69 3.31
CA GLU A 243 -18.58 -0.15 3.77
C GLU A 243 -18.43 -1.62 3.31
N LEU A 244 -17.87 -1.83 2.11
CA LEU A 244 -17.56 -3.15 1.55
C LEU A 244 -16.06 -3.49 1.68
N GLY A 245 -15.37 -2.85 2.63
CA GLY A 245 -13.96 -3.01 2.92
C GLY A 245 -13.61 -4.28 3.71
N ILE A 246 -12.35 -4.41 4.10
CA ILE A 246 -11.83 -5.61 4.78
C ILE A 246 -12.01 -5.58 6.31
N LEU A 247 -12.17 -4.39 6.90
CA LEU A 247 -12.25 -4.20 8.35
C LEU A 247 -13.69 -4.42 8.85
N GLY A 248 -14.58 -3.49 8.55
CA GLY A 248 -15.98 -3.51 9.00
C GLY A 248 -16.12 -3.66 10.52
N ASP A 249 -17.19 -4.32 10.96
CA ASP A 249 -17.50 -4.55 12.38
C ASP A 249 -16.96 -5.89 12.92
N ARG A 250 -15.92 -6.43 12.27
CA ARG A 250 -15.27 -7.66 12.74
C ARG A 250 -14.69 -7.43 14.13
N VAL A 251 -14.86 -8.41 15.03
CA VAL A 251 -14.36 -8.35 16.43
C VAL A 251 -12.88 -7.98 16.51
N TRP A 252 -12.05 -8.50 15.60
CA TRP A 252 -10.63 -8.16 15.53
C TRP A 252 -10.40 -6.69 15.16
N ALA A 253 -11.10 -6.17 14.15
CA ALA A 253 -10.96 -4.78 13.72
C ALA A 253 -11.37 -3.81 14.83
N GLU A 254 -12.40 -4.15 15.60
CA GLU A 254 -12.83 -3.35 16.74
C GLU A 254 -11.78 -3.27 17.84
N LYS A 255 -11.18 -4.42 18.21
CA LYS A 255 -10.06 -4.43 19.17
C LYS A 255 -8.86 -3.64 18.66
N ALA A 256 -8.54 -3.75 17.37
CA ALA A 256 -7.45 -3.00 16.76
C ALA A 256 -7.70 -1.50 16.82
N ARG A 257 -8.92 -1.03 16.53
CA ARG A 257 -9.30 0.39 16.64
C ARG A 257 -9.17 0.91 18.08
N GLN A 258 -9.66 0.16 19.04
CA GLN A 258 -9.59 0.52 20.46
C GLN A 258 -8.16 0.56 21.01
N ALA A 259 -7.23 -0.20 20.42
CA ALA A 259 -5.83 -0.17 20.82
C ALA A 259 -5.11 1.11 20.39
N VAL A 260 -5.56 1.81 19.35
CA VAL A 260 -4.89 3.03 18.87
C VAL A 260 -5.33 4.25 19.69
N PRO A 261 -4.41 4.96 20.39
CA PRO A 261 -4.80 6.02 21.33
C PRO A 261 -5.49 7.24 20.69
N GLN A 262 -5.08 7.63 19.49
CA GLN A 262 -5.55 8.84 18.80
C GLN A 262 -6.10 8.51 17.42
N LEU A 263 -7.21 7.76 17.38
CA LEU A 263 -7.84 7.33 16.13
C LEU A 263 -9.13 8.10 15.82
N THR A 264 -9.17 8.73 14.66
CA THR A 264 -10.39 9.26 14.05
C THR A 264 -10.83 8.32 12.93
N ARG A 265 -12.08 7.85 12.98
CA ARG A 265 -12.64 6.88 12.03
C ARG A 265 -13.69 7.52 11.14
N HIS A 266 -13.61 7.26 9.84
CA HIS A 266 -14.68 7.51 8.88
C HIS A 266 -14.99 6.26 8.09
N VAL A 267 -16.27 6.00 7.84
CA VAL A 267 -16.74 4.92 6.96
C VAL A 267 -17.45 5.57 5.79
N LEU A 268 -17.09 5.17 4.58
CA LEU A 268 -17.63 5.72 3.34
C LEU A 268 -18.21 4.60 2.47
N ALA A 269 -19.22 4.93 1.68
CA ALA A 269 -19.67 4.06 0.60
C ALA A 269 -18.49 3.77 -0.36
N GLY A 270 -18.23 2.49 -0.61
CA GLY A 270 -17.10 2.04 -1.41
C GLY A 270 -16.57 0.67 -0.96
N GLY A 271 -15.68 0.10 -1.77
CA GLY A 271 -15.00 -1.14 -1.49
C GLY A 271 -13.66 -0.95 -0.78
N HIS A 272 -12.85 -2.01 -0.81
CA HIS A 272 -11.49 -2.02 -0.25
C HIS A 272 -10.56 -1.00 -0.92
N HIS A 273 -10.86 -0.58 -2.15
CA HIS A 273 -10.05 0.34 -2.95
C HIS A 273 -10.74 1.71 -3.12
N LEU A 274 -11.54 2.14 -2.14
CA LEU A 274 -12.31 3.40 -2.15
C LEU A 274 -11.51 4.65 -2.57
N HIS A 275 -10.20 4.69 -2.32
CA HIS A 275 -9.30 5.79 -2.70
C HIS A 275 -8.90 5.77 -4.19
N LEU A 276 -9.15 4.67 -4.89
CA LEU A 276 -8.91 4.49 -6.32
C LEU A 276 -10.23 4.34 -7.10
N GLU A 277 -11.34 4.09 -6.41
CA GLU A 277 -12.68 4.00 -6.97
C GLU A 277 -13.19 5.38 -7.44
N PRO A 278 -13.57 5.57 -8.72
CA PRO A 278 -14.04 6.85 -9.25
C PRO A 278 -15.19 7.49 -8.45
N GLN A 279 -16.10 6.65 -7.93
CA GLN A 279 -17.28 7.05 -7.18
C GLN A 279 -16.98 7.51 -5.74
N ALA A 280 -15.90 7.02 -5.14
CA ALA A 280 -15.61 7.21 -3.71
C ALA A 280 -14.43 8.16 -3.45
N VAL A 281 -13.46 8.21 -4.38
CA VAL A 281 -12.18 8.92 -4.19
C VAL A 281 -12.32 10.41 -3.82
N ARG A 282 -13.36 11.10 -4.29
CA ARG A 282 -13.59 12.51 -3.94
C ARG A 282 -13.93 12.67 -2.46
N HIS A 283 -14.83 11.85 -1.93
CA HIS A 283 -15.19 11.87 -0.51
C HIS A 283 -13.99 11.48 0.36
N VAL A 284 -13.17 10.52 -0.07
CA VAL A 284 -11.90 10.19 0.61
C VAL A 284 -11.00 11.42 0.68
N ALA A 285 -10.83 12.14 -0.43
CA ALA A 285 -10.01 13.34 -0.48
C ALA A 285 -10.57 14.48 0.40
N GLU A 286 -11.88 14.66 0.43
CA GLU A 286 -12.56 15.68 1.27
C GLU A 286 -12.36 15.39 2.76
N ILE A 287 -12.55 14.15 3.21
CA ILE A 287 -12.29 13.76 4.59
C ILE A 287 -10.84 14.04 4.99
N ILE A 288 -9.87 13.67 4.14
CA ILE A 288 -8.46 13.94 4.42
C ILE A 288 -8.23 15.45 4.55
N GLN A 289 -8.76 16.26 3.63
CA GLN A 289 -8.58 17.72 3.64
C GLN A 289 -9.10 18.40 4.91
N HIS A 290 -10.17 17.87 5.52
CA HIS A 290 -10.75 18.45 6.73
C HIS A 290 -10.01 18.05 8.02
N GLN A 291 -9.15 17.03 7.96
CA GLN A 291 -8.50 16.43 9.14
C GLN A 291 -7.00 16.72 9.22
N VAL A 292 -6.41 17.32 8.18
CA VAL A 292 -4.96 17.53 8.06
C VAL A 292 -4.53 18.98 8.16
#